data_AF-A0A9X3WWU0-F1
#
_entry.id   AF-A0A9X3WWU0-F1
#
_cell.length_a   1.000
_cell.length_b   1.000
_cell.length_c   1.000
_cell.angle_alpha   90.00
_cell.angle_beta   90.00
_cell.angle_gamma   90.00
#
_symmetry.space_group_name_H-M   'P 1'
#
loop_
_entity.id
_entity.type
_entity.pdbx_description
1 polymer ?
#
loop_
_entity_poly.entity_id
_entity_poly.type
_entity_poly.pdbx_seq_one_letter_code
_entity_poly.pdbx_strand_id
1 'polypeptide(L)' 'MKLDSNNHSVFLMYYHLVLVVKYRRKVMDDPISDYAKDKFISLS' A
#
# COMPACT_ATOMS: atom_id res chain seq x y z
N MET A 1 -8.06 0.43 20.41
CA MET A 1 -8.59 0.61 19.04
C MET A 1 -8.82 2.10 18.86
N LYS A 2 -8.03 2.78 18.02
CA LYS A 2 -8.14 4.23 17.78
C LYS A 2 -8.97 4.42 16.51
N LEU A 3 -10.10 5.12 16.62
CA LEU A 3 -10.98 5.43 15.50
C LEU A 3 -10.58 6.78 14.90
N ASP A 4 -10.65 6.88 13.58
CA ASP A 4 -10.47 8.14 12.86
C ASP A 4 -11.85 8.77 12.57
N SER A 5 -11.88 10.09 12.38
CA SER A 5 -13.13 10.81 12.12
C SER A 5 -12.94 11.95 11.14
N ASN A 6 -13.96 12.20 10.33
CA ASN A 6 -14.14 13.43 9.57
C ASN A 6 -15.31 14.25 10.16
N ASN A 7 -15.69 15.38 9.55
CA ASN A 7 -16.77 16.25 10.06
C ASN A 7 -18.12 15.57 10.29
N HIS A 8 -18.40 14.44 9.63
CA HIS A 8 -19.71 13.80 9.64
C HIS A 8 -19.66 12.29 9.86
N SER A 9 -18.50 11.69 10.07
CA SER A 9 -18.36 10.24 10.19
C SER A 9 -17.16 9.85 11.04
N VAL A 10 -17.31 8.77 11.80
CA VAL A 10 -16.25 8.09 12.54
C VAL A 10 -16.07 6.72 11.90
N PHE A 11 -14.83 6.33 11.59
CA PHE A 11 -14.55 5.12 10.84
C PHE A 11 -13.24 4.46 11.29
N LEU A 12 -13.09 3.20 10.88
CA LEU A 12 -11.87 2.42 11.01
C LEU A 12 -11.72 1.51 9.81
N MET A 13 -10.68 1.72 9.03
CA MET A 13 -10.51 1.09 7.74
C MET A 13 -9.20 0.30 7.69
N TYR A 14 -9.30 -1.03 7.76
CA TYR A 14 -8.16 -1.94 7.57
C TYR A 14 -8.39 -2.77 6.32
N TYR A 15 -7.47 -2.67 5.35
CA TYR A 15 -7.57 -3.38 4.08
C TYR A 15 -6.32 -4.21 3.81
N HIS A 16 -6.53 -5.38 3.20
CA HIS A 16 -5.46 -6.19 2.63
C HIS A 16 -5.37 -5.88 1.13
N LEU A 17 -4.38 -5.06 0.75
CA LEU A 17 -4.12 -4.73 -0.65
C LEU A 17 -3.09 -5.71 -1.23
N VAL A 18 -3.44 -6.36 -2.36
CA VAL A 18 -2.53 -7.24 -3.10
C VAL A 18 -2.49 -6.79 -4.55
N LEU A 19 -1.29 -6.48 -5.06
CA LEU A 19 -1.04 -6.04 -6.42
C LEU A 19 -0.03 -6.97 -7.11
N VAL A 20 -0.10 -7.04 -8.43
CA VAL A 20 0.72 -7.96 -9.22
C VAL A 20 1.25 -7.27 -10.47
N VAL A 21 2.48 -7.58 -10.85
CA VAL A 21 3.11 -7.07 -12.08
C VAL A 21 2.47 -7.64 -13.33
N LYS A 22 2.51 -6.85 -14.41
CA LYS A 22 2.00 -7.25 -15.73
C LYS A 22 2.58 -8.60 -16.14
N TYR A 23 1.70 -9.52 -16.54
CA TYR A 23 2.04 -10.90 -16.94
C TYR A 23 2.72 -11.76 -15.86
N ARG A 24 2.71 -11.36 -14.58
CA ARG A 24 3.30 -12.14 -13.48
C ARG A 24 4.77 -12.53 -13.70
N ARG A 25 5.52 -11.69 -14.42
CA ARG A 25 6.95 -11.93 -14.64
C ARG A 25 7.70 -11.86 -13.31
N LYS A 26 8.73 -12.70 -13.14
CA LYS A 26 9.59 -12.70 -11.96
C LYS A 26 10.63 -11.58 -12.05
N VAL A 27 10.16 -10.33 -12.01
CA VAL A 27 10.98 -9.10 -12.16
C VAL A 27 11.22 -8.37 -10.84
N MET A 28 10.62 -8.83 -9.74
CA MET A 28 10.88 -8.26 -8.42
C MET A 28 12.21 -8.82 -7.91
N ASP A 29 13.28 -8.08 -8.13
CA ASP A 29 14.58 -8.24 -7.47
C ASP A 29 14.68 -7.28 -6.28
N ASP A 30 15.76 -7.38 -5.51
CA ASP A 30 15.95 -6.55 -4.31
C ASP A 30 15.96 -5.05 -4.62
N PRO A 31 16.71 -4.55 -5.63
CA PRO A 31 16.72 -3.12 -5.98
C PRO A 31 15.35 -2.58 -6.41
N ILE A 32 14.61 -3.32 -7.25
CA ILE A 32 13.26 -2.92 -7.69
C ILE A 32 12.29 -2.97 -6.50
N SER A 33 12.42 -3.96 -5.63
CA SER A 33 11.60 -4.07 -4.43
C SER A 33 11.79 -2.87 -3.50
N ASP A 34 13.03 -2.46 -3.25
CA ASP A 34 13.32 -1.35 -2.35
C ASP A 34 12.85 -0.01 -2.92
N TYR A 35 13.09 0.23 -4.21
CA TYR A 35 12.54 1.42 -4.89
C TYR A 35 11.00 1.46 -4.83
N ALA A 36 10.34 0.31 -5.03
CA ALA A 36 8.88 0.24 -4.99
C ALA A 36 8.33 0.50 -3.58
N LYS A 37 8.98 -0.01 -2.52
CA LYS A 37 8.61 0.27 -1.13
C LYS A 37 8.73 1.77 -0.82
N ASP A 38 9.85 2.38 -1.19
CA ASP A 38 10.10 3.81 -0.95
C ASP A 38 9.05 4.69 -1.65
N LYS A 39 8.71 4.36 -2.90
CA LYS A 39 7.65 5.06 -3.62
C LYS A 39 6.28 4.88 -2.99
N PHE A 40 5.95 3.68 -2.51
CA PHE A 40 4.68 3.42 -1.85
C PHE A 40 4.51 4.24 -0.56
N ILE A 41 5.57 4.31 0.25
CA ILE A 41 5.59 5.12 1.48
C ILE A 41 5.48 6.62 1.16
N SER A 42 6.11 7.10 0.09
CA SER A 42 6.02 8.53 -0.27
C SER A 42 4.62 8.99 -0.73
N LEU A 43 3.78 8.04 -1.16
CA LEU A 43 2.42 8.29 -1.64
C LEU A 43 1.36 8.11 -0.55
N SER A 44 1.70 7.45 0.56
CA SER A 44 0.82 7.27 1.72
C SER A 44 0.87 8.46 2.65
#